data_AF-A0A1X0QIS6-F1
#
_entry.id   AF-A0A1X0QIS6-F1
#
_cell.length_a   1.000
_cell.length_b   1.000
_cell.length_c   1.000
_cell.angle_alpha   90.00
_cell.angle_beta   90.00
_cell.angle_gamma   90.00
#
_symmetry.space_group_name_H-M   'P 1'
#
loop_
_entity.id
_entity.type
_entity.pdbx_description
1 polymer ?
#
loop_
_entity_poly.entity_id
_entity_poly.type
_entity_poly.pdbx_seq_one_letter_code
_entity_poly.pdbx_strand_id
1 'polypeptide(L)'
;MAKHLTNEEKAQMIALYEANVDKIEILKRFNINNSTLFRVIKRYHEYGNFDRKRGSGRDVLLNDHAVNYLKLKVSKNPKIGSNKLKEEIKED
;
A
#
# COMPACT_ATOMS: atom_id res chain seq x y z
N MET A 1 9.41 10.67 -16.04
CA MET A 1 8.53 10.46 -14.86
C MET A 1 7.23 9.84 -15.35
N ALA A 2 6.65 8.88 -14.61
CA ALA A 2 5.35 8.32 -14.99
C ALA A 2 4.24 9.35 -14.71
N LYS A 3 3.32 9.55 -15.66
CA LYS A 3 2.14 10.40 -15.44
C LYS A 3 1.31 9.78 -14.31
N HIS A 4 1.05 10.56 -13.25
CA HIS A 4 0.12 10.18 -12.19
C HIS A 4 -1.30 10.56 -12.64
N LEU A 5 -2.17 9.56 -12.80
CA LEU A 5 -3.58 9.80 -13.11
C LEU A 5 -4.31 10.35 -11.88
N THR A 6 -5.04 11.44 -12.07
CA THR A 6 -5.95 11.97 -11.03
C THR A 6 -7.15 11.03 -10.84
N ASN A 7 -7.86 11.20 -9.73
CA ASN A 7 -9.07 10.41 -9.47
C ASN A 7 -10.19 10.75 -10.47
N GLU A 8 -10.27 12.00 -10.91
CA GLU A 8 -11.19 12.44 -11.96
C GLU A 8 -10.87 11.77 -13.31
N GLU A 9 -9.60 11.73 -13.72
CA GLU A 9 -9.19 11.04 -14.94
C GLU A 9 -9.59 9.56 -14.89
N LYS A 10 -9.30 8.87 -13.79
CA LYS A 10 -9.69 7.45 -13.62
C LYS A 10 -11.20 7.25 -13.72
N ALA A 11 -11.99 8.12 -13.08
CA ALA A 11 -13.44 8.05 -13.12
C ALA A 11 -13.98 8.25 -14.54
N GLN A 12 -13.45 9.24 -15.28
CA GLN A 12 -13.83 9.46 -16.68
C GLN A 12 -13.47 8.28 -17.57
N MET A 13 -12.32 7.66 -17.37
CA MET A 13 -11.90 6.47 -18.13
C MET A 13 -12.84 5.29 -17.90
N ILE A 14 -13.26 5.07 -16.66
CA ILE A 14 -14.25 4.03 -16.32
C ILE A 14 -15.59 4.35 -16.98
N ALA A 15 -16.07 5.58 -16.88
CA ALA A 15 -17.34 5.99 -17.49
C ALA A 15 -17.35 5.79 -19.03
N LEU A 16 -16.25 6.13 -19.71
CA LEU A 16 -16.11 5.90 -21.15
C LEU A 16 -16.05 4.41 -21.49
N TYR A 17 -15.38 3.61 -20.65
CA TYR A 17 -15.32 2.16 -20.83
C TYR A 17 -16.70 1.50 -20.69
N GLU A 18 -17.46 1.86 -19.64
CA GLU A 18 -18.83 1.38 -19.43
C GLU A 18 -19.78 1.83 -20.54
N ALA A 19 -19.54 2.99 -21.13
CA ALA A 19 -20.24 3.48 -22.32
C ALA A 19 -19.83 2.77 -23.63
N ASN A 20 -18.98 1.74 -23.57
CA ASN A 20 -18.47 0.98 -24.70
C ASN A 20 -17.72 1.83 -25.75
N VAL A 21 -17.09 2.93 -25.33
CA VAL A 21 -16.18 3.69 -26.19
C VAL A 21 -14.96 2.83 -26.53
N ASP A 22 -14.47 2.94 -27.77
CA ASP A 22 -13.33 2.14 -28.21
C ASP A 22 -12.10 2.38 -27.33
N LYS A 23 -11.42 1.28 -26.98
CA LYS A 23 -10.25 1.34 -26.09
C LYS A 23 -9.16 2.20 -26.68
N ILE A 24 -8.94 2.14 -28.01
CA ILE A 24 -7.86 2.92 -28.66
C ILE A 24 -8.13 4.41 -28.51
N GLU A 25 -9.40 4.83 -28.60
CA GLU A 25 -9.80 6.22 -28.40
C GLU A 25 -9.53 6.68 -26.95
N ILE A 26 -9.91 5.86 -25.96
CA ILE A 26 -9.63 6.16 -24.54
C ILE A 26 -8.12 6.30 -24.31
N LEU A 27 -7.31 5.37 -24.86
CA LEU A 27 -5.85 5.42 -24.70
C LEU A 27 -5.24 6.70 -25.27
N LYS A 28 -5.70 7.13 -26.46
CA LYS A 28 -5.27 8.39 -27.10
C LYS A 28 -5.70 9.60 -26.26
N ARG A 29 -6.95 9.64 -25.82
CA ARG A 29 -7.52 10.76 -25.07
C ARG A 29 -6.77 11.06 -23.77
N PHE A 30 -6.38 10.02 -23.03
CA PHE A 30 -5.68 10.17 -21.74
C PHE A 30 -4.16 10.08 -21.83
N ASN A 31 -3.63 9.79 -23.03
CA ASN A 31 -2.21 9.55 -23.30
C ASN A 31 -1.60 8.50 -22.36
N ILE A 32 -2.18 7.30 -22.36
CA ILE A 32 -1.76 6.17 -21.52
C ILE A 32 -1.62 4.89 -22.33
N ASN A 33 -0.96 3.88 -21.74
CA ASN A 33 -0.83 2.56 -22.32
C ASN A 33 -1.99 1.62 -21.94
N ASN A 34 -2.15 0.55 -22.70
CA ASN A 34 -3.21 -0.43 -22.49
C ASN A 34 -3.17 -1.09 -21.10
N SER A 35 -1.96 -1.32 -20.55
CA SER A 35 -1.81 -1.93 -19.23
C SER A 35 -2.31 -1.01 -18.10
N THR A 36 -2.21 0.31 -18.26
CA THR A 36 -2.75 1.28 -17.31
C THR A 36 -4.27 1.29 -17.36
N LEU A 37 -4.87 1.35 -18.55
CA LEU A 37 -6.32 1.28 -18.71
C LEU A 37 -6.89 -0.01 -18.10
N PHE A 38 -6.30 -1.16 -18.43
CA PHE A 38 -6.69 -2.45 -17.88
C PHE A 38 -6.61 -2.47 -16.34
N ARG A 39 -5.56 -1.92 -15.73
CA ARG A 39 -5.42 -1.87 -14.27
C ARG A 39 -6.48 -1.01 -13.59
N VAL A 40 -6.90 0.09 -14.21
CA VAL A 40 -7.97 0.96 -13.68
C VAL A 40 -9.30 0.22 -13.73
N ILE A 41 -9.66 -0.30 -14.90
CA ILE A 41 -10.91 -1.06 -15.12
C ILE A 41 -10.98 -2.29 -14.20
N LYS A 42 -9.91 -3.09 -14.15
CA LYS A 42 -9.85 -4.30 -13.33
C LYS A 42 -10.12 -4.00 -11.85
N ARG A 43 -9.50 -2.95 -11.29
CA ARG A 43 -9.72 -2.62 -9.88
C ARG A 43 -11.14 -2.16 -9.60
N TYR A 44 -11.71 -1.36 -10.52
CA TYR A 44 -13.08 -0.90 -10.40
C TYR A 44 -14.05 -2.10 -10.34
N HIS A 45 -13.93 -3.06 -11.26
CA HIS A 45 -14.81 -4.24 -11.24
C HIS A 45 -14.54 -5.22 -10.10
N GLU A 46 -13.27 -5.45 -9.72
CA GLU A 46 -12.94 -6.42 -8.67
C GLU A 46 -13.17 -5.91 -7.24
N TYR A 47 -12.89 -4.63 -6.98
CA TYR A 47 -12.87 -4.08 -5.62
C TYR A 47 -13.85 -2.91 -5.42
N GLY A 48 -14.60 -2.52 -6.45
CA GLY A 48 -15.47 -1.33 -6.41
C GLY A 48 -14.71 -0.02 -6.25
N ASN A 49 -13.41 0.01 -6.55
CA ASN A 49 -12.54 1.17 -6.33
C ASN A 49 -11.45 1.24 -7.41
N PHE A 50 -11.05 2.43 -7.83
CA PHE A 50 -9.95 2.65 -8.77
C PHE A 50 -8.61 2.91 -8.08
N ASP A 51 -8.61 3.23 -6.79
CA ASP A 51 -7.40 3.50 -6.03
C ASP A 51 -6.67 2.23 -5.60
N ARG A 52 -5.36 2.37 -5.40
CA ARG A 52 -4.55 1.27 -4.90
C ARG A 52 -4.82 1.11 -3.42
N LYS A 53 -5.23 -0.08 -2.97
CA LYS A 53 -5.15 -0.41 -1.54
C LYS A 53 -3.70 -0.22 -1.09
N ARG A 54 -3.49 0.62 -0.07
CA ARG A 54 -2.19 0.65 0.63
C ARG A 54 -1.95 -0.75 1.18
N GLY A 55 -0.71 -1.22 1.05
CA GLY A 55 -0.31 -2.43 1.77
C GLY A 55 -0.47 -2.18 3.26
N SER A 56 -0.96 -3.17 4.00
CA SER A 56 -1.13 -3.11 5.46
C SER A 56 0.20 -3.06 6.22
N GLY A 57 1.34 -3.17 5.52
CA GLY A 57 2.63 -3.41 6.15
C GLY A 57 2.76 -4.86 6.59
N ARG A 58 3.86 -5.15 7.28
CA ARG A 58 4.06 -6.44 7.95
C ARG A 58 3.52 -6.31 9.37
N ASP A 59 2.80 -7.32 9.84
CA ASP A 59 2.36 -7.38 11.23
C ASP A 59 3.59 -7.31 12.15
N VAL A 60 3.55 -6.38 13.11
CA VAL A 60 4.62 -6.17 14.07
C VAL A 60 4.22 -6.88 15.36
N LEU A 61 5.02 -7.88 15.76
CA LEU A 61 4.78 -8.65 16.99
C LEU A 61 5.01 -7.83 18.27
N LEU A 62 5.79 -6.75 18.16
CA LEU A 62 6.15 -5.88 19.28
C LEU A 62 5.61 -4.48 19.02
N ASN A 63 4.98 -3.88 20.02
CA ASN A 63 4.60 -2.48 19.96
C ASN A 63 5.84 -1.57 20.09
N ASP A 64 5.69 -0.29 19.74
CA ASP A 64 6.80 0.67 19.76
C ASP A 64 7.38 0.83 21.18
N HIS A 65 6.57 0.67 22.21
CA HIS A 65 7.00 0.70 23.61
C HIS A 65 8.00 -0.43 23.90
N ALA A 66 7.65 -1.68 23.58
CA ALA A 66 8.52 -2.84 23.76
C ALA A 66 9.82 -2.72 22.95
N VAL A 67 9.73 -2.19 21.72
CA VAL A 67 10.92 -1.92 20.89
C VAL A 67 11.84 -0.87 21.54
N ASN A 68 11.27 0.21 22.06
CA ASN A 68 12.05 1.27 22.73
C ASN A 68 12.66 0.78 24.04
N TYR A 69 11.92 -0.02 24.80
CA TYR A 69 12.42 -0.67 26.02
C TYR A 69 13.62 -1.59 25.72
N LEU A 70 13.50 -2.45 24.71
CA LEU A 70 14.58 -3.32 24.24
C LEU A 70 15.83 -2.51 23.86
N LYS A 71 15.65 -1.44 23.07
CA LYS A 71 16.75 -0.56 22.65
C LYS A 71 17.46 0.07 23.85
N LEU A 72 16.71 0.55 24.85
CA LEU A 72 17.27 1.15 26.06
C LEU A 72 18.05 0.14 26.91
N LYS A 73 17.54 -1.08 27.07
CA LYS A 73 18.20 -2.14 27.83
C LYS A 73 19.49 -2.62 27.18
N VAL A 74 19.46 -2.84 25.86
CA VAL A 74 20.66 -3.20 25.08
C VAL A 74 21.69 -2.06 25.11
N SER A 75 21.26 -0.80 25.05
CA SER A 75 22.17 0.35 25.15
C SER A 75 22.86 0.43 26.51
N LYS A 76 22.16 0.13 27.62
CA LYS A 76 22.73 0.12 28.97
C LYS A 76 23.63 -1.09 29.24
N ASN A 77 23.29 -2.25 28.68
CA ASN A 77 24.09 -3.48 28.79
C ASN A 77 24.12 -4.23 27.44
N PRO A 78 25.13 -3.96 26.59
CA PRO A 78 25.21 -4.55 25.25
C PRO A 78 25.35 -6.08 25.22
N LYS A 79 25.75 -6.70 26.34
CA LYS A 79 25.92 -8.15 26.47
C LYS A 79 24.72 -8.85 27.10
N ILE A 80 23.60 -8.15 27.27
CA ILE A 80 22.39 -8.74 27.85
C ILE A 80 21.86 -9.87 26.96
N GLY A 81 21.58 -11.02 27.56
CA GLY A 81 21.05 -12.19 26.86
C GLY A 81 19.58 -12.02 26.50
N SER A 82 19.17 -12.60 25.37
CA SER A 82 17.78 -12.54 24.87
C SER A 82 16.76 -13.16 25.82
N ASN A 83 17.11 -14.24 26.53
CA ASN A 83 16.22 -14.87 27.52
C ASN A 83 15.87 -13.93 28.67
N LYS A 84 16.85 -13.15 29.15
CA LYS A 84 16.65 -12.17 30.21
C LYS A 84 15.75 -11.03 29.76
N LEU A 85 15.96 -10.51 28.54
CA LEU A 85 15.09 -9.49 27.95
C LEU A 85 13.63 -9.98 27.79
N LYS A 86 13.43 -11.27 27.48
CA LYS A 86 12.11 -11.87 27.34
C LYS A 86 11.36 -11.98 28.67
N GLU A 87 12.05 -12.31 29.76
CA GLU A 87 11.45 -12.36 31.09
C GLU A 87 10.98 -10.96 31.54
N GLU A 88 11.83 -9.95 31.37
CA GLU A 88 11.53 -8.57 31.77
C GLU A 88 10.34 -7.95 31.00
N ILE A 89 10.10 -8.34 29.73
CA ILE A 89 8.98 -7.81 28.93
C ILE A 89 7.64 -8.43 29.31
N LYS A 90 7.61 -9.58 29.99
CA LYS A 90 6.36 -10.22 30.43
C LYS A 90 5.77 -9.61 31.70
N GLU A 91 6.55 -8.84 32.45
CA GLU A 91 6.18 -8.29 33.75
C GLU A 91 5.64 -6.84 33.66
N ASP A 92 5.76 -6.20 32.49
CA ASP A 92 5.21 -4.87 32.16
C ASP A 92 3.87 -4.98 31.40
#